data_AF-A0A9P6N590-F1
#
_entry.id   AF-A0A9P6N590-F1
#
_cell.length_a   1.000
_cell.length_b   1.000
_cell.length_c   1.000
_cell.angle_alpha   90.00
_cell.angle_beta   90.00
_cell.angle_gamma   90.00
#
_symmetry.space_group_name_H-M   'P 1'
#
loop_
_entity.id
_entity.type
_entity.pdbx_description
1 polymer ?
#
loop_
_entity_poly.entity_id
_entity_poly.type
_entity_poly.pdbx_seq_one_letter_code
_entity_poly.pdbx_strand_id
1 'polypeptide(L)'
;SIRARALVDPGSEGDFIDTMFAITNNLTLEPCPFPLTCKGFDGTLSPHGPITNQWTGRMFMHGKKRELFDSTLRLDAMVLGGFDVLLGMPWLK
;
A
#
# COMPACT_ATOMS: atom_id res chain seq x y z
N SER A 1 -14.67 6.07 -9.14
CA SER A 1 -13.35 6.13 -8.47
C SER A 1 -13.54 5.76 -7.01
N ILE A 2 -12.58 5.03 -6.43
CA ILE A 2 -12.59 4.67 -5.01
C ILE A 2 -11.78 5.72 -4.26
N ARG A 3 -12.25 6.17 -3.10
CA ARG A 3 -11.49 7.07 -2.22
C ARG A 3 -10.73 6.22 -1.20
N ALA A 4 -9.45 6.52 -1.02
CA ALA A 4 -8.59 5.86 -0.05
C ALA A 4 -7.99 6.92 0.88
N ARG A 5 -7.85 6.58 2.16
CA ARG A 5 -7.05 7.31 3.14
C ARG A 5 -5.63 6.78 3.06
N ALA A 6 -4.72 7.63 2.58
CA ALA A 6 -3.31 7.30 2.49
C ALA A 6 -2.54 7.84 3.71
N LEU A 7 -1.66 7.01 4.26
CA LEU A 7 -0.56 7.46 5.12
C LEU A 7 0.68 7.62 4.25
N VAL A 8 1.35 8.77 4.31
CA VAL A 8 2.67 8.97 3.70
C VAL A 8 3.71 8.77 4.79
N ASP A 9 4.53 7.73 4.67
CA ASP A 9 5.49 7.32 5.69
C ASP A 9 6.90 7.11 5.09
N PRO A 10 7.81 8.09 5.22
CA PRO A 10 9.18 7.95 4.73
C PRO A 10 10.00 6.89 5.49
N GLY A 11 9.51 6.38 6.63
CA GLY A 11 10.12 5.27 7.34
C GLY A 11 9.81 3.90 6.74
N SER A 12 8.88 3.83 5.78
CA SER A 12 8.52 2.58 5.11
C SER A 12 9.35 2.34 3.86
N GLU A 13 9.95 1.15 3.76
CA GLU A 13 10.68 0.72 2.56
C GLU A 13 9.77 0.22 1.43
N GLY A 14 8.48 0.00 1.71
CA GLY A 14 7.48 -0.48 0.76
C GLY A 14 6.27 0.42 0.66
N ASP A 15 5.51 0.25 -0.41
CA ASP A 15 4.16 0.80 -0.56
C ASP A 15 3.15 -0.33 -0.36
N PHE A 16 2.12 -0.08 0.45
CA PHE A 16 1.18 -1.12 0.87
C PHE A 16 -0.27 -0.70 0.66
N ILE A 17 -1.13 -1.70 0.45
CA ILE A 17 -2.59 -1.55 0.43
C ILE A 17 -3.20 -2.44 1.51
N ASP A 18 -4.23 -1.94 2.19
CA ASP A 18 -4.95 -2.76 3.16
C ASP A 18 -5.76 -3.85 2.43
N THR A 19 -5.58 -5.09 2.88
CA THR A 19 -6.19 -6.28 2.25
C THR A 19 -7.72 -6.21 2.31
N MET A 20 -8.29 -5.78 3.43
CA MET A 20 -9.74 -5.68 3.58
C MET A 20 -10.31 -4.54 2.75
N PHE A 21 -9.59 -3.41 2.67
CA PHE A 21 -9.95 -2.32 1.77
C PHE A 21 -9.99 -2.78 0.31
N ALA A 22 -8.98 -3.52 -0.15
CA ALA A 22 -8.92 -4.04 -1.51
C ALA A 22 -10.10 -4.98 -1.82
N ILE A 23 -10.36 -5.95 -0.94
CA ILE A 23 -11.48 -6.90 -1.09
C ILE A 23 -12.82 -6.17 -1.10
N THR A 24 -13.06 -5.28 -0.14
CA THR A 24 -14.34 -4.56 -0.01
C THR A 24 -14.67 -3.71 -1.24
N ASN A 25 -13.64 -3.20 -1.91
CA ASN A 25 -13.79 -2.38 -3.10
C ASN A 25 -13.63 -3.16 -4.41
N ASN A 26 -13.58 -4.50 -4.36
CA ASN A 26 -13.40 -5.38 -5.52
C ASN A 26 -12.14 -5.04 -6.34
N LEU A 27 -11.06 -4.64 -5.67
CA LEU A 27 -9.77 -4.47 -6.32
C LEU A 27 -9.16 -5.85 -6.60
N THR A 28 -8.73 -6.07 -7.84
CA THR A 28 -8.04 -7.32 -8.22
C THR A 28 -6.66 -7.37 -7.57
N LEU A 29 -6.46 -8.33 -6.66
CA LEU A 29 -5.16 -8.66 -6.12
C LEU A 29 -4.52 -9.78 -6.96
N GLU A 30 -3.26 -9.59 -7.31
CA GLU A 30 -2.45 -10.55 -8.06
C GLU A 30 -1.45 -11.21 -7.11
N PRO A 31 -1.12 -12.50 -7.31
CA PRO A 31 -0.08 -13.15 -6.52
C PRO A 31 1.27 -12.43 -6.66
N CYS A 32 2.00 -12.33 -5.55
CA CYS A 32 3.40 -11.91 -5.57
C CYS A 32 4.26 -13.09 -6.06
N PRO A 33 5.16 -12.88 -7.04
CA PRO A 33 6.04 -13.94 -7.53
C PRO A 33 7.00 -14.46 -6.45
N PHE A 34 7.31 -13.63 -5.46
CA PHE A 34 8.13 -13.97 -4.29
C PHE A 34 7.42 -13.45 -3.04
N PRO A 35 7.06 -14.32 -2.08
CA PRO A 35 6.49 -13.86 -0.81
C PRO A 35 7.46 -12.95 -0.06
N LEU A 36 6.96 -11.83 0.48
CA LEU A 36 7.76 -10.83 1.17
C LEU A 36 7.54 -10.92 2.68
N THR A 37 8.61 -10.97 3.46
CA THR A 37 8.54 -10.83 4.92
C THR A 37 8.70 -9.38 5.32
N CYS A 38 7.67 -8.81 5.95
CA CYS A 38 7.73 -7.48 6.57
C CYS A 38 8.10 -7.57 8.05
N LYS A 39 8.90 -6.59 8.49
CA LYS A 39 9.21 -6.34 9.90
C LYS A 39 8.67 -4.98 10.30
N GLY A 40 8.14 -4.90 11.51
CA GLY A 40 7.77 -3.63 12.14
C GLY A 40 9.01 -2.82 12.54
N PHE A 41 8.79 -1.60 13.01
CA PHE A 41 9.88 -0.71 13.47
C PHE A 41 10.71 -1.32 14.62
N ASP A 42 10.09 -2.20 15.42
CA ASP A 42 10.72 -2.93 16.52
C ASP A 42 11.47 -4.19 16.06
N GLY A 43 11.51 -4.44 14.75
CA GLY A 43 12.16 -5.60 14.14
C GLY A 43 11.34 -6.90 14.23
N THR A 44 10.15 -6.87 14.84
CA THR A 44 9.28 -8.05 14.91
C THR A 44 8.65 -8.35 13.56
N LEU A 45 8.48 -9.63 13.23
CA LEU A 45 7.81 -10.03 12.00
C LEU A 45 6.32 -9.68 12.07
N SER A 46 5.75 -9.36 10.90
CA SER A 46 4.30 -9.22 10.76
C SER A 46 3.57 -10.44 11.36
N PRO A 47 2.60 -10.25 12.27
CA PRO A 47 1.83 -11.35 12.86
C PRO A 47 0.93 -12.05 11.83
N HIS A 48 0.73 -11.44 10.66
CA HIS A 48 -0.09 -11.97 9.56
C HIS A 48 0.72 -12.80 8.57
N GLY A 49 2.00 -13.06 8.86
CA GLY A 49 2.88 -13.83 7.98
C GLY A 49 3.38 -13.03 6.77
N PRO A 50 3.92 -13.72 5.75
CA PRO A 50 4.47 -13.08 4.57
C PRO A 50 3.36 -12.51 3.67
N ILE A 51 3.67 -11.41 3.00
CA ILE A 51 2.85 -10.82 1.95
C ILE A 51 2.95 -11.69 0.71
N THR A 52 1.80 -12.09 0.16
CA THR A 52 1.70 -13.02 -0.96
C THR A 52 0.88 -12.46 -2.12
N ASN A 53 0.31 -11.27 -1.97
CA ASN A 53 -0.51 -10.63 -2.99
C ASN A 53 -0.16 -9.15 -3.08
N GLN A 54 -0.41 -8.57 -4.24
CA GLN A 54 -0.19 -7.16 -4.54
C GLN A 54 -1.31 -6.63 -5.43
N TRP A 55 -1.47 -5.32 -5.42
CA TRP A 55 -2.34 -4.59 -6.34
C TRP A 55 -1.50 -3.73 -7.26
N THR A 56 -1.87 -3.66 -8.54
CA THR A 56 -1.30 -2.69 -9.48
C THR A 56 -2.42 -1.82 -10.03
N GLY A 57 -2.23 -0.50 -10.01
CA GLY A 57 -3.21 0.40 -10.60
C GLY A 57 -2.81 1.86 -10.53
N ARG A 58 -3.73 2.73 -10.92
CA ARG A 58 -3.51 4.17 -11.03
C ARG A 58 -4.13 4.89 -9.83
N MET A 59 -3.36 5.75 -9.18
CA MET A 59 -3.79 6.56 -8.05
C MET A 59 -3.71 8.04 -8.42
N PHE A 60 -4.77 8.77 -8.09
CA PHE A 60 -4.86 10.22 -8.27
C PHE A 60 -4.87 10.88 -6.90
N MET A 61 -3.93 11.77 -6.66
CA MET A 61 -3.79 12.49 -5.40
C MET A 61 -3.86 14.00 -5.63
N HIS A 62 -4.61 14.69 -4.77
CA HIS A 62 -4.71 16.14 -4.80
C HIS A 62 -3.80 16.74 -3.73
N GLY A 63 -2.77 17.46 -4.15
CA GLY A 63 -1.91 18.23 -3.27
C GLY A 63 -2.59 19.49 -2.73
N LYS A 64 -2.00 20.11 -1.70
CA LYS A 64 -2.52 21.33 -1.06
C LYS A 64 -2.70 22.53 -2.01
N LYS A 65 -1.97 22.55 -3.14
CA LYS A 65 -2.01 23.61 -4.16
C LYS A 65 -2.82 23.26 -5.41
N ARG A 66 -3.77 22.30 -5.33
CA ARG A 66 -4.53 21.74 -6.46
C ARG A 66 -3.66 21.02 -7.51
N GLU A 67 -2.44 20.65 -7.14
CA GLU A 67 -1.60 19.76 -7.93
C GLU A 67 -2.26 18.38 -7.97
N LEU A 68 -2.39 17.81 -9.18
CA LEU A 68 -2.85 16.45 -9.37
C LEU A 68 -1.61 15.58 -9.59
N PHE A 69 -1.32 14.70 -8.64
CA PHE A 69 -0.33 13.66 -8.79
C PHE A 69 -1.03 12.43 -9.34
N ASP A 70 -0.47 11.91 -10.43
CA ASP A 70 -0.98 10.76 -11.13
C ASP A 70 0.13 9.73 -11.21
N SER A 71 -0.08 8.60 -10.54
CA SER A 71 0.95 7.58 -10.38
C SER A 71 0.36 6.21 -10.66
N THR A 72 1.05 5.42 -11.49
CA THR A 72 0.85 3.98 -11.55
C THR A 72 1.67 3.36 -10.43
N LEU A 73 1.02 2.66 -9.51
CA LEU A 73 1.61 2.09 -8.31
C LEU A 73 1.46 0.57 -8.31
N ARG A 74 2.45 -0.09 -7.73
CA ARG A 74 2.35 -1.46 -7.23
C ARG A 74 2.34 -1.37 -5.71
N LEU A 75 1.31 -1.89 -5.07
CA LEU A 75 1.11 -1.88 -3.62
C LEU A 75 1.05 -3.30 -3.10
N ASP A 76 1.90 -3.64 -2.15
CA ASP A 76 1.91 -4.94 -1.49
C ASP A 76 0.73 -5.06 -0.51
N ALA A 77 -0.05 -6.14 -0.59
CA ALA A 77 -1.28 -6.29 0.20
C ALA A 77 -1.00 -6.85 1.58
N MET A 78 -1.32 -6.09 2.64
CA MET A 78 -1.18 -6.53 4.03
C MET A 78 -2.30 -5.96 4.92
N VAL A 79 -2.27 -6.24 6.23
CA VAL A 79 -3.20 -5.64 7.19
C VAL A 79 -2.56 -4.37 7.76
N LEU A 80 -3.18 -3.20 7.54
CA LEU A 80 -2.61 -1.90 7.95
C LEU A 80 -3.26 -1.32 9.21
N GLY A 81 -4.45 -1.80 9.60
CA GLY A 81 -5.04 -1.49 10.92
C GLY A 81 -5.47 -0.03 11.16
N GLY A 82 -5.57 0.82 10.11
CA GLY A 82 -6.01 2.21 10.29
C GLY A 82 -6.07 3.07 9.03
N PHE A 83 -5.30 2.70 8.00
CA PHE A 83 -5.24 3.39 6.71
C PHE A 83 -5.55 2.41 5.58
N ASP A 84 -5.98 2.94 4.44
CA ASP A 84 -6.37 2.14 3.29
C ASP A 84 -5.14 1.87 2.39
N VAL A 85 -4.20 2.81 2.37
CA VAL A 85 -2.93 2.76 1.65
C VAL A 85 -1.82 3.34 2.53
N LEU A 86 -0.62 2.74 2.49
CA LEU A 86 0.61 3.31 3.03
C LEU A 86 1.56 3.57 1.86
N LEU A 87 2.03 4.81 1.71
CA LEU A 87 2.98 5.21 0.68
C LEU A 87 4.33 5.47 1.34
N GLY A 88 5.30 4.63 1.02
CA GLY A 88 6.66 4.68 1.53
C GLY A 88 7.65 5.33 0.58
N MET A 89 8.91 4.96 0.76
CA MET A 89 10.02 5.45 -0.05
C MET A 89 9.92 5.14 -1.55
N PRO A 90 9.34 4.02 -2.03
CA PRO A 90 9.21 3.79 -3.46
C PRO A 90 8.33 4.82 -4.15
N TRP A 91 7.23 5.26 -3.52
CA TRP A 91 6.39 6.33 -4.05
C TRP A 91 7.00 7.74 -3.92
N LEU A 92 7.79 8.00 -2.87
CA LEU A 92 8.36 9.33 -2.58
C LEU A 92 9.51 9.75 -3.51
N LYS A 93 10.06 8.82 -4.31
CA LYS A 93 11.20 9.05 -5.22
C LYS A 93 10.73 9.35 -6.64
#